data_AF-A0A949CMU1-F1
#
_entry.id   AF-A0A949CMU1-F1
#
_cell.length_a   1.000
_cell.length_b   1.000
_cell.length_c   1.000
_cell.angle_alpha   90.00
_cell.angle_beta   90.00
_cell.angle_gamma   90.00
#
_symmetry.space_group_name_H-M   'P 1'
#
loop_
_entity.id
_entity.type
_entity.pdbx_description
1 polymer ?
#
loop_
_entity_poly.entity_id
_entity_poly.type
_entity_poly.pdbx_seq_one_letter_code
_entity_poly.pdbx_strand_id
1 'polypeptide(L)'
;MHESKMMDELMRFSQHRPWFGCVDGLFGSHRLLYKRAAEYDCFHFPDLHASLARRPYAEIVAISRELSKALSLGDSEATPCILIDAPPPSLEIQSQIDVRLRDESFQPLGRVSPIVYALATRQFDELVKRVRVFVAPEFMNLRNASGCEVITEKLLQVTKFT
;
A
#
# COMPACT_ATOMS: atom_id res chain seq x y z
N MET A 1 -11.54 -3.61 -23.93
CA MET A 1 -11.21 -2.17 -23.82
C MET A 1 -9.78 -2.01 -24.26
N HIS A 2 -9.50 -1.20 -25.28
CA HIS A 2 -8.11 -0.91 -25.66
C HIS A 2 -7.48 0.02 -24.62
N GLU A 3 -6.20 -0.19 -24.33
CA GLU A 3 -5.45 0.54 -23.30
C GLU A 3 -5.51 2.07 -23.50
N SER A 4 -5.40 2.55 -24.74
CA SER A 4 -5.50 3.97 -25.09
C SER A 4 -6.84 4.58 -24.68
N LYS A 5 -7.95 3.88 -24.93
CA LYS A 5 -9.29 4.34 -24.57
C LYS A 5 -9.46 4.49 -23.06
N MET A 6 -8.87 3.57 -22.28
CA MET A 6 -8.88 3.64 -20.82
C MET A 6 -8.07 4.85 -20.32
N MET A 7 -6.88 5.07 -20.89
CA MET A 7 -6.02 6.22 -20.54
C MET A 7 -6.74 7.54 -20.82
N ASP A 8 -7.35 7.69 -21.99
CA ASP A 8 -8.10 8.89 -22.38
C ASP A 8 -9.29 9.15 -21.44
N GLU A 9 -10.03 8.08 -21.08
CA GLU A 9 -11.13 8.18 -20.13
C GLU A 9 -10.65 8.61 -18.73
N LEU A 10 -9.59 7.98 -18.21
CA LEU A 10 -9.01 8.35 -16.90
C LEU A 10 -8.49 9.78 -16.88
N MET A 11 -7.79 10.22 -17.95
CA MET A 11 -7.33 11.60 -18.08
C MET A 11 -8.51 12.56 -18.08
N ARG A 12 -9.56 12.28 -18.86
CA ARG A 12 -10.76 13.14 -18.91
C ARG A 12 -11.50 13.21 -17.57
N PHE A 13 -11.69 12.08 -16.88
CA PHE A 13 -12.42 12.05 -15.60
C PHE A 13 -11.66 12.73 -14.45
N SER A 14 -10.33 12.82 -14.55
CA SER A 14 -9.47 13.32 -13.50
C SER A 14 -9.26 14.83 -13.50
N GLN A 15 -9.49 15.54 -14.64
CA GLN A 15 -9.15 16.98 -14.84
C GLN A 15 -9.60 17.95 -13.74
N HIS A 16 -10.69 17.64 -13.03
CA HIS A 16 -11.23 18.47 -11.94
C HIS A 16 -11.27 17.73 -10.61
N ARG A 17 -10.41 16.73 -10.44
CA ARG A 17 -10.36 15.88 -9.26
C ARG A 17 -9.06 16.12 -8.49
N PRO A 18 -9.10 16.01 -7.15
CA PRO A 18 -7.94 15.90 -6.27
C PRO A 18 -6.82 14.94 -6.69
N TRP A 19 -7.09 13.99 -7.56
CA TRP A 19 -6.14 12.95 -7.97
C TRP A 19 -5.67 13.14 -9.41
N PHE A 20 -5.94 14.29 -10.04
CA PHE A 20 -5.44 14.63 -11.38
C PHE A 20 -3.93 14.46 -11.48
N GLY A 21 -3.18 15.00 -10.51
CA GLY A 21 -1.71 14.93 -10.52
C GLY A 21 -1.18 13.49 -10.56
N CYS A 22 -1.88 12.53 -9.93
CA CYS A 22 -1.52 11.11 -9.99
C CYS A 22 -1.71 10.52 -11.39
N VAL A 23 -2.79 10.89 -12.08
CA VAL A 23 -3.12 10.37 -13.41
C VAL A 23 -2.23 11.01 -14.47
N ASP A 24 -2.04 12.33 -14.39
CA ASP A 24 -1.13 13.07 -15.26
C ASP A 24 0.31 12.57 -15.10
N GLY A 25 0.75 12.26 -13.88
CA GLY A 25 2.06 11.66 -13.67
C GLY A 25 2.23 10.23 -14.20
N LEU A 26 1.14 9.49 -14.41
CA LEU A 26 1.15 8.13 -14.96
C LEU A 26 1.03 8.10 -16.49
N PHE A 27 0.14 8.92 -17.05
CA PHE A 27 -0.29 8.86 -18.45
C PHE A 27 -0.11 10.17 -19.23
N GLY A 28 0.26 11.26 -18.55
CA GLY A 28 0.54 12.54 -19.18
C GLY A 28 1.87 12.54 -19.92
N SER A 29 2.30 13.73 -20.36
CA SER A 29 3.52 13.87 -21.16
C SER A 29 4.82 13.60 -20.38
N HIS A 30 4.76 13.62 -19.04
CA HIS A 30 5.90 13.42 -18.16
C HIS A 30 5.60 12.39 -17.07
N ARG A 31 6.52 11.45 -16.88
CA ARG A 31 6.42 10.42 -15.84
C ARG A 31 6.79 10.99 -14.47
N LEU A 32 5.78 11.31 -13.66
CA LEU A 32 5.91 11.89 -12.31
C LEU A 32 5.37 10.90 -11.28
N LEU A 33 6.18 9.89 -10.95
CA LEU A 33 5.78 8.86 -10.00
C LEU A 33 6.20 9.18 -8.58
N TYR A 34 5.27 8.94 -7.65
CA TYR A 34 5.55 8.81 -6.23
C TYR A 34 6.67 7.78 -6.01
N LYS A 35 7.58 8.12 -5.10
CA LYS A 35 8.74 7.29 -4.81
C LYS A 35 8.71 6.84 -3.36
N ARG A 36 9.06 5.58 -3.15
CA ARG A 36 9.16 4.99 -1.82
C ARG A 36 10.24 5.73 -1.01
N ALA A 37 9.84 6.21 0.15
CA ALA A 37 10.70 6.89 1.13
C ALA A 37 10.95 6.02 2.36
N ALA A 38 9.99 5.19 2.76
CA ALA A 38 10.15 4.25 3.88
C ALA A 38 9.41 2.93 3.63
N GLU A 39 9.85 1.88 4.33
CA GLU A 39 9.21 0.56 4.34
C GLU A 39 9.35 -0.06 5.74
N TYR A 40 8.27 -0.70 6.20
CA TYR A 40 8.20 -1.31 7.52
C TYR A 40 7.67 -2.73 7.43
N ASP A 41 8.21 -3.58 8.31
CA ASP A 41 7.83 -4.97 8.43
C ASP A 41 7.65 -5.41 9.87
N CYS A 42 7.04 -6.59 10.03
CA CYS A 42 6.74 -7.16 11.33
C CYS A 42 7.98 -7.60 12.13
N PHE A 43 9.18 -7.65 11.53
CA PHE A 43 10.39 -8.11 12.20
C PHE A 43 11.23 -6.95 12.75
N HIS A 44 11.38 -5.88 11.97
CA HIS A 44 12.20 -4.72 12.31
C HIS A 44 11.37 -3.61 12.97
N PHE A 45 10.09 -3.47 12.59
CA PHE A 45 9.20 -2.42 13.09
C PHE A 45 7.83 -3.00 13.47
N PRO A 46 7.77 -3.97 14.41
CA PRO A 46 6.55 -4.73 14.71
C PRO A 46 5.38 -3.83 15.11
N ASP A 47 5.61 -2.86 15.99
CA ASP A 47 4.55 -1.97 16.50
C ASP A 47 4.00 -1.07 15.40
N LEU A 48 4.88 -0.51 14.57
CA LEU A 48 4.49 0.38 13.48
C LEU A 48 3.77 -0.38 12.37
N HIS A 49 4.29 -1.54 11.99
CA HIS A 49 3.65 -2.44 11.03
C HIS A 49 2.26 -2.85 11.52
N ALA A 50 2.15 -3.34 12.76
CA ALA A 50 0.87 -3.71 13.36
C ALA A 50 -0.10 -2.52 13.45
N SER A 51 0.40 -1.31 13.70
CA SER A 51 -0.43 -0.10 13.78
C SER A 51 -1.04 0.33 12.44
N LEU A 52 -0.56 -0.19 11.30
CA LEU A 52 -0.98 0.22 9.95
C LEU A 52 -1.56 -0.94 9.15
N ALA A 53 -1.05 -2.16 9.35
CA ALA A 53 -1.54 -3.35 8.69
C ALA A 53 -3.01 -3.60 9.07
N ARG A 54 -3.79 -4.07 8.08
CA ARG A 54 -5.21 -4.41 8.20
C ARG A 54 -6.14 -3.22 8.50
N ARG A 55 -5.66 -1.98 8.49
CA ARG A 55 -6.54 -0.81 8.61
C ARG A 55 -7.42 -0.66 7.35
N PRO A 56 -8.69 -0.25 7.50
CA PRO A 56 -9.52 0.15 6.38
C PRO A 56 -8.87 1.27 5.56
N TYR A 57 -9.16 1.29 4.26
CA TYR A 57 -8.61 2.30 3.34
C TYR A 57 -8.83 3.74 3.82
N ALA A 58 -10.01 4.06 4.37
CA ALA A 58 -10.33 5.40 4.85
C ALA A 58 -9.40 5.85 6.00
N GLU A 59 -9.02 4.94 6.90
CA GLU A 59 -8.09 5.23 7.99
C GLU A 59 -6.67 5.44 7.46
N ILE A 60 -6.24 4.62 6.50
CA ILE A 60 -4.93 4.80 5.84
C ILE A 60 -4.83 6.17 5.15
N VAL A 61 -5.90 6.61 4.48
CA VAL A 61 -5.97 7.95 3.87
C VAL A 61 -5.90 9.05 4.94
N ALA A 62 -6.60 8.89 6.06
CA ALA A 62 -6.55 9.85 7.17
C ALA A 62 -5.14 9.95 7.76
N ILE A 63 -4.48 8.82 8.02
CA ILE A 63 -3.11 8.77 8.53
C ILE A 63 -2.14 9.42 7.53
N SER A 64 -2.32 9.18 6.23
CA SER A 64 -1.47 9.80 5.20
C SER A 64 -1.58 11.33 5.19
N ARG A 65 -2.79 11.87 5.42
CA ARG A 65 -3.03 13.31 5.53
C ARG A 65 -2.41 13.88 6.80
N GLU A 66 -2.61 13.24 7.94
CA GLU A 66 -1.99 13.68 9.20
C GLU A 66 -0.46 13.62 9.16
N LEU A 67 0.11 12.60 8.51
CA LEU A 67 1.54 12.54 8.29
C LEU A 67 2.03 13.68 7.38
N SER A 68 1.29 14.01 6.31
CA SER A 68 1.63 15.13 5.42
C SER A 68 1.64 16.47 6.16
N LYS A 69 0.65 16.69 7.05
CA LYS A 69 0.60 17.85 7.96
C LYS A 69 1.77 17.88 8.94
N ALA A 70 2.05 16.75 9.59
CA ALA A 70 3.13 16.63 10.57
C ALA A 70 4.53 16.89 9.95
N LEU A 71 4.67 16.64 8.65
CA LEU A 71 5.88 16.90 7.87
C LEU A 71 5.86 18.27 7.16
N SER A 72 4.80 19.06 7.34
CA SER A 72 4.61 20.38 6.70
C SER A 72 4.72 20.34 5.16
N LEU A 73 4.27 19.25 4.53
CA LEU A 73 4.35 19.07 3.07
C LEU A 73 3.18 19.73 2.32
N GLY A 74 2.17 20.20 3.05
CA GLY A 74 0.97 20.81 2.52
C GLY A 74 -0.29 20.16 3.07
N ASP A 75 -1.37 20.93 3.08
CA ASP A 75 -2.68 20.54 3.63
C ASP A 75 -3.78 20.59 2.54
N SER A 76 -3.37 20.64 1.28
CA SER A 76 -4.31 20.80 0.17
C SER A 76 -4.98 19.46 -0.15
N GLU A 77 -6.30 19.49 -0.25
CA GLU A 77 -7.08 18.38 -0.84
C GLU A 77 -6.74 18.15 -2.31
N ALA A 78 -5.93 19.00 -2.96
CA ALA A 78 -5.75 19.02 -4.42
C ALA A 78 -4.88 17.90 -4.99
N THR A 79 -3.98 17.27 -4.22
CA THR A 79 -3.23 16.02 -4.54
C THR A 79 -2.44 15.57 -3.30
N PRO A 80 -2.51 14.29 -2.87
CA PRO A 80 -1.87 13.84 -1.64
C PRO A 80 -0.33 13.84 -1.75
N CYS A 81 0.39 14.55 -0.89
CA CYS A 81 1.86 14.55 -0.89
C CYS A 81 2.47 13.19 -0.50
N ILE A 82 1.72 12.40 0.27
CA ILE A 82 2.11 11.09 0.78
C ILE A 82 1.08 10.04 0.40
N LEU A 83 1.55 8.86 0.04
CA LEU A 83 0.74 7.65 -0.12
C LEU A 83 1.25 6.58 0.84
N ILE A 84 0.33 5.88 1.50
CA ILE A 84 0.64 4.72 2.34
C ILE A 84 0.01 3.50 1.68
N ASP A 85 0.85 2.52 1.35
CA ASP A 85 0.46 1.19 0.90
C ASP A 85 0.61 0.25 2.11
N ALA A 86 -0.51 -0.29 2.60
CA ALA A 86 -0.54 -1.13 3.78
C ALA A 86 -1.31 -2.44 3.50
N PRO A 87 -0.95 -3.55 4.16
CA PRO A 87 -1.66 -4.81 4.01
C PRO A 87 -3.17 -4.63 4.27
N PRO A 88 -4.07 -5.05 3.36
CA PRO A 88 -5.50 -4.89 3.56
C PRO A 88 -6.03 -5.78 4.70
N PRO A 89 -7.24 -5.51 5.24
CA PRO A 89 -7.86 -6.32 6.28
C PRO A 89 -8.16 -7.76 5.83
N SER A 90 -8.51 -7.95 4.56
CA SER A 90 -8.74 -9.27 3.99
C SER A 90 -7.43 -9.99 3.73
N LEU A 91 -7.34 -11.26 4.15
CA LEU A 91 -6.17 -12.09 3.89
C LEU A 91 -6.21 -12.64 2.46
N GLU A 92 -5.07 -12.61 1.78
CA GLU A 92 -4.91 -13.13 0.41
C GLU A 92 -4.47 -14.59 0.39
N ILE A 93 -4.91 -15.44 1.32
CA ILE A 93 -4.82 -16.89 1.09
C ILE A 93 -6.12 -17.56 1.51
N GLN A 94 -7.00 -17.69 0.52
CA GLN A 94 -7.70 -18.95 0.30
C GLN A 94 -7.44 -19.36 -1.14
N SER A 95 -6.35 -20.10 -1.38
CA SER A 95 -6.14 -20.77 -2.66
C SER A 95 -7.24 -21.81 -2.83
N GLN A 96 -8.36 -21.44 -3.46
CA GLN A 96 -9.45 -22.34 -3.81
C GLN A 96 -9.06 -23.21 -5.01
N ILE A 97 -7.99 -23.98 -4.83
CA ILE A 97 -7.48 -24.90 -5.84
C ILE A 97 -7.80 -26.30 -5.34
N ASP A 98 -8.64 -27.01 -6.08
CA ASP A 98 -8.87 -28.42 -5.87
C ASP A 98 -7.91 -29.26 -6.72
N VAL A 99 -7.41 -30.34 -6.12
CA VAL A 99 -6.54 -31.31 -6.76
C VAL A 99 -7.35 -32.58 -6.99
N ARG A 100 -7.35 -33.06 -8.25
CA ARG A 100 -7.92 -34.38 -8.57
C ARG A 100 -6.97 -35.48 -8.13
N LEU A 101 -7.43 -36.35 -7.26
CA LEU A 101 -6.72 -37.52 -6.78
C LEU A 101 -6.86 -38.69 -7.77
N ARG A 102 -6.10 -39.77 -7.54
CA ARG A 102 -6.11 -40.96 -8.41
C ARG A 102 -7.45 -41.69 -8.42
N ASP A 103 -8.24 -41.55 -7.38
CA ASP A 103 -9.61 -42.08 -7.26
C ASP A 103 -10.67 -41.16 -7.88
N GLU A 104 -10.23 -40.16 -8.66
CA GLU A 104 -11.05 -39.13 -9.31
C GLU A 104 -11.77 -38.18 -8.35
N SER A 105 -11.55 -38.30 -7.03
CA SER A 105 -12.06 -37.34 -6.06
C SER A 105 -11.28 -36.02 -6.11
N PHE A 106 -11.93 -34.94 -5.72
CA PHE A 106 -11.31 -33.62 -5.60
C PHE A 106 -11.09 -33.29 -4.13
N GLN A 107 -9.89 -32.80 -3.79
CA GLN A 107 -9.60 -32.27 -2.46
C GLN A 107 -8.89 -30.92 -2.54
N PRO A 108 -9.15 -30.00 -1.60
CA PRO A 108 -8.43 -28.74 -1.53
C PRO A 108 -6.92 -28.95 -1.42
N LEU A 109 -6.13 -28.19 -2.18
CA LEU A 109 -4.68 -28.27 -2.20
C LEU A 109 -4.06 -28.15 -0.80
N GLY A 110 -4.61 -27.27 0.05
CA GLY A 110 -4.16 -27.09 1.42
C GLY A 110 -4.36 -28.30 2.33
N ARG A 111 -5.22 -29.26 1.95
CA ARG A 111 -5.43 -30.51 2.69
C ARG A 111 -4.40 -31.58 2.33
N VAL A 112 -3.88 -31.54 1.10
CA VAL A 112 -2.97 -32.56 0.55
C VAL A 112 -1.51 -32.10 0.49
N SER A 113 -1.25 -30.80 0.62
CA SER A 113 0.10 -30.22 0.65
C SER A 113 0.41 -29.60 2.02
N PRO A 114 1.31 -30.23 2.81
CA PRO A 114 1.76 -29.68 4.10
C PRO A 114 2.37 -28.28 3.98
N ILE A 115 3.02 -27.96 2.86
CA ILE A 115 3.61 -26.64 2.59
C ILE A 115 2.49 -25.59 2.44
N VAL A 116 1.45 -25.90 1.66
CA VAL A 116 0.34 -24.97 1.45
C VAL A 116 -0.44 -24.77 2.74
N TYR A 117 -0.65 -25.83 3.53
CA TYR A 117 -1.26 -25.73 4.85
C TYR A 117 -0.48 -24.77 5.78
N ALA A 118 0.85 -24.91 5.84
CA ALA A 118 1.70 -24.06 6.66
C ALA A 118 1.69 -22.59 6.19
N LEU A 119 1.69 -22.34 4.87
CA LEU A 119 1.64 -20.98 4.31
C LEU A 119 0.26 -20.32 4.48
N ALA A 120 -0.82 -21.08 4.38
CA ALA A 120 -2.20 -20.57 4.40
C ALA A 120 -2.72 -20.19 5.79
N THR A 121 -2.17 -20.76 6.86
CA THR A 121 -2.81 -20.70 8.19
C THR A 121 -2.55 -19.44 8.99
N ARG A 122 -1.68 -18.51 8.54
CA ARG A 122 -1.50 -17.10 9.00
C ARG A 122 -0.19 -16.46 8.55
N GLN A 123 0.80 -17.27 8.18
CA GLN A 123 2.19 -16.85 8.13
C GLN A 123 2.54 -15.99 6.90
N PHE A 124 1.93 -16.20 5.73
CA PHE A 124 2.36 -15.47 4.55
C PHE A 124 2.03 -13.97 4.63
N ASP A 125 0.78 -13.63 4.92
CA ASP A 125 0.34 -12.24 4.94
C ASP A 125 0.99 -11.43 6.07
N GLU A 126 1.26 -12.06 7.20
CA GLU A 126 1.90 -11.40 8.34
C GLU A 126 3.41 -11.22 8.13
N LEU A 127 4.10 -12.22 7.57
CA LEU A 127 5.56 -12.21 7.47
C LEU A 127 6.08 -11.53 6.18
N VAL A 128 5.30 -11.57 5.10
CA VAL A 128 5.74 -11.11 3.77
C VAL A 128 5.24 -9.71 3.46
N LYS A 129 4.03 -9.34 3.91
CA LYS A 129 3.47 -8.04 3.54
C LYS A 129 4.16 -6.91 4.29
N ARG A 130 4.39 -5.82 3.58
CA ARG A 130 5.13 -4.64 4.03
C ARG A 130 4.19 -3.44 4.03
N VAL A 131 4.44 -2.51 4.94
CA VAL A 131 3.86 -1.16 4.85
C VAL A 131 4.87 -0.26 4.15
N ARG A 132 4.44 0.50 3.14
CA ARG A 132 5.32 1.38 2.37
C ARG A 132 4.78 2.80 2.39
N VAL A 133 5.68 3.75 2.56
CA VAL A 133 5.38 5.18 2.47
C VAL A 133 6.02 5.72 1.21
N PHE A 134 5.21 6.35 0.37
CA PHE A 134 5.66 7.01 -0.85
C PHE A 134 5.44 8.52 -0.74
N VAL A 135 6.37 9.29 -1.28
CA VAL A 135 6.33 10.75 -1.33
C VAL A 135 6.21 11.23 -2.77
N ALA A 136 5.52 12.36 -2.96
CA ALA A 136 5.40 13.00 -4.26
C ALA A 136 6.77 13.45 -4.81
N PRO A 137 6.93 13.59 -6.14
CA PRO A 137 8.21 13.93 -6.77
C PRO A 137 8.88 15.22 -6.25
N GLU A 138 8.12 16.18 -5.78
CA GLU A 138 8.61 17.44 -5.19
C GLU A 138 9.27 17.25 -3.81
N PHE A 139 9.02 16.14 -3.12
CA PHE A 139 9.55 15.83 -1.78
C PHE A 139 10.61 14.72 -1.79
N MET A 140 11.33 14.58 -2.91
CA MET A 140 12.35 13.54 -3.08
C MET A 140 13.50 13.61 -2.08
N ASN A 141 13.73 14.77 -1.47
CA ASN A 141 14.69 14.98 -0.38
C ASN A 141 14.38 14.11 0.85
N LEU A 142 13.12 13.73 1.07
CA LEU A 142 12.72 12.86 2.20
C LEU A 142 13.16 11.40 2.05
N ARG A 143 13.75 11.01 0.91
CA ARG A 143 14.20 9.63 0.65
C ARG A 143 15.60 9.33 1.19
N ASN A 144 16.32 10.34 1.69
CA ASN A 144 17.61 10.12 2.34
C ASN A 144 17.41 9.50 3.75
N ALA A 145 18.50 9.08 4.38
CA ALA A 145 18.45 8.43 5.70
C ALA A 145 17.72 9.29 6.75
N SER A 146 18.08 10.58 6.85
CA SER A 146 17.45 11.52 7.79
C SER A 146 15.96 11.73 7.50
N GLY A 147 15.55 11.77 6.24
CA GLY A 147 14.14 11.89 5.84
C GLY A 147 13.33 10.65 6.21
N CYS A 148 13.91 9.46 6.04
CA CYS A 148 13.29 8.20 6.46
C CYS A 148 13.09 8.15 7.99
N GLU A 149 14.09 8.59 8.77
CA GLU A 149 13.99 8.68 10.23
C GLU A 149 12.88 9.64 10.66
N VAL A 150 12.81 10.83 10.07
CA VAL A 150 11.77 11.82 10.36
C VAL A 150 10.38 11.29 9.99
N ILE A 151 10.23 10.61 8.83
CA ILE A 151 8.97 9.95 8.46
C ILE A 151 8.58 8.91 9.50
N THR A 152 9.52 8.08 9.94
CA THR A 152 9.27 7.02 10.94
C THR A 152 8.81 7.62 12.26
N GLU A 153 9.50 8.65 12.74
CA GLU A 153 9.16 9.35 13.98
C GLU A 153 7.76 9.98 13.92
N LYS A 154 7.46 10.70 12.83
CA LYS A 154 6.14 11.33 12.65
C LYS A 154 5.03 10.31 12.46
N LEU A 155 5.31 9.20 11.76
CA LEU A 155 4.33 8.14 11.57
C LEU A 155 3.97 7.47 12.89
N LEU A 156 4.95 7.21 13.76
CA LEU A 156 4.73 6.73 15.12
C LEU A 156 3.92 7.71 15.98
N GLN A 157 4.05 9.02 15.75
CA GLN A 157 3.25 10.02 16.45
C GLN A 157 1.79 9.92 16.00
N VAL A 158 1.51 9.95 14.69
CA VAL A 158 0.13 9.99 14.17
C VAL A 158 -0.62 8.67 14.38
N THR A 159 0.05 7.52 14.37
CA THR A 159 -0.62 6.22 14.59
C THR A 159 -0.93 5.93 16.05
N LYS A 160 -0.28 6.60 17.01
CA LYS A 160 -0.57 6.45 18.45
C LYS A 160 -1.85 7.17 18.90
N PHE A 161 -2.36 8.11 18.10
CA PHE A 161 -3.57 8.88 18.40
C PHE A 161 -4.85 8.33 17.72
N THR A 162 -4.78 7.17 17.05
CA THR A 162 -5.90 6.57 16.30
C THR A 162 -6.14 5.12 16.67
#